data_AF-A0A836WV85-F1
#
_entry.id   AF-A0A836WV85-F1
#
_cell.length_a   1.000
_cell.length_b   1.000
_cell.length_c   1.000
_cell.angle_alpha   90.00
_cell.angle_beta   90.00
_cell.angle_gamma   90.00
#
_symmetry.space_group_name_H-M   'P 1'
#
loop_
_entity.id
_entity.type
_entity.pdbx_description
1 polymer ?
#
loop_
_entity_poly.entity_id
_entity_poly.type
_entity_poly.pdbx_seq_one_letter_code
_entity_poly.pdbx_strand_id
1 'polypeptide(L)'
;MSQYLNEIEDDISKQFKRAMFESGIDTDEIPIADGQLHRIKIDGVKNGKTSGGYVLFGDGNPAGCFWSFKLGINETWTLKYIKELSPQERTEFTKRMDKAKKERDKAQAIVHKEARVEAERIWSNDYYTDIRLP
;
A
#
# COMPACT_ATOMS: atom_id res chain seq x y z
N MET A 1 23.08 -6.33 20.62
CA MET A 1 21.90 -5.45 20.59
C MET A 1 21.39 -5.24 19.16
N SER A 2 22.24 -4.91 18.17
CA SER A 2 21.83 -4.68 16.77
C SER A 2 21.31 -5.92 16.02
N GLN A 3 21.72 -7.13 16.40
CA GLN A 3 21.36 -8.35 15.66
C GLN A 3 19.97 -8.90 16.03
N TYR A 4 19.50 -8.64 17.25
CA TYR A 4 18.18 -9.07 17.74
C TYR A 4 17.01 -8.24 17.18
N LEU A 5 17.22 -6.94 16.95
CA LEU A 5 16.17 -6.08 16.38
C LEU A 5 15.91 -6.40 14.91
N ASN A 6 16.97 -6.69 14.14
CA ASN A 6 16.86 -7.10 12.75
C ASN A 6 16.11 -8.43 12.60
N GLU A 7 16.33 -9.41 13.48
CA GLU A 7 15.60 -10.70 13.43
C GLU A 7 14.09 -10.55 13.69
N ILE A 8 13.70 -9.66 14.58
CA ILE A 8 12.28 -9.37 14.88
C ILE A 8 11.62 -8.63 13.71
N GLU A 9 12.29 -7.63 13.14
CA GLU A 9 11.80 -6.93 11.95
C GLU A 9 11.66 -7.86 10.74
N ASP A 10 12.61 -8.77 10.55
CA ASP A 10 12.57 -9.79 9.51
C ASP A 10 11.36 -10.73 9.68
N ASP A 11 11.05 -11.13 10.91
CA ASP A 11 9.89 -11.99 11.21
C ASP A 11 8.56 -11.27 10.97
N ILE A 12 8.42 -10.02 11.43
CA ILE A 12 7.24 -9.19 11.18
C ILE A 12 7.01 -9.03 9.67
N SER A 13 8.07 -8.69 8.94
CA SER A 13 8.03 -8.47 7.49
C SER A 13 7.63 -9.74 6.74
N LYS A 14 8.13 -10.91 7.16
CA LYS A 14 7.75 -12.22 6.60
C LYS A 14 6.29 -12.57 6.90
N GLN A 15 5.82 -12.35 8.13
CA GLN A 15 4.43 -12.61 8.49
C GLN A 15 3.45 -11.68 7.76
N PHE A 16 3.80 -10.41 7.60
CA PHE A 16 3.01 -9.46 6.81
C PHE A 16 3.01 -9.84 5.32
N LYS A 17 4.16 -10.22 4.75
CA LYS A 17 4.25 -10.73 3.37
C LYS A 17 3.37 -11.95 3.16
N ARG A 18 3.33 -12.87 4.13
CA ARG A 18 2.46 -14.04 4.09
C ARG A 18 0.98 -13.66 4.07
N ALA A 19 0.57 -12.71 4.90
CA ALA A 19 -0.81 -12.21 4.89
C ALA A 19 -1.18 -11.57 3.55
N MET A 20 -0.27 -10.77 2.95
CA MET A 20 -0.47 -10.22 1.61
C MET A 20 -0.67 -11.34 0.57
N PHE A 21 0.19 -12.37 0.60
CA PHE A 21 0.10 -13.51 -0.30
C PHE A 21 -1.21 -14.29 -0.14
N GLU A 22 -1.64 -14.55 1.11
CA GLU A 22 -2.90 -15.24 1.42
C GLU A 22 -4.12 -14.46 0.93
N SER A 23 -4.07 -13.12 0.94
CA SER A 23 -5.11 -12.25 0.37
C SER A 23 -5.01 -12.11 -1.16
N GLY A 24 -4.00 -12.72 -1.81
CA GLY A 24 -3.81 -12.72 -3.26
C GLY A 24 -2.90 -11.63 -3.81
N ILE A 25 -2.16 -10.93 -2.94
CA ILE A 25 -1.12 -9.97 -3.33
C ILE A 25 0.24 -10.66 -3.22
N ASP A 26 0.75 -11.15 -4.36
CA ASP A 26 2.11 -11.66 -4.46
C ASP A 26 3.09 -10.55 -4.86
N THR A 27 4.22 -10.48 -4.17
CA THR A 27 5.27 -9.47 -4.40
C THR A 27 6.64 -10.06 -4.09
N ASP A 28 7.59 -9.86 -4.99
CA ASP A 28 8.98 -10.29 -4.80
C ASP A 28 9.67 -9.60 -3.61
N GLU A 29 9.29 -8.36 -3.31
CA GLU A 29 9.93 -7.55 -2.27
C GLU A 29 9.56 -8.01 -0.85
N ILE A 30 10.45 -7.77 0.12
CA ILE A 30 10.14 -7.98 1.55
C ILE A 30 9.58 -6.66 2.09
N PRO A 31 8.37 -6.65 2.69
CA PRO A 31 7.77 -5.46 3.24
C PRO A 31 8.65 -4.80 4.32
N ILE A 32 8.79 -3.48 4.31
CA ILE A 32 9.60 -2.75 5.28
C ILE A 32 8.71 -2.17 6.36
N ALA A 33 9.07 -2.40 7.62
CA ALA A 33 8.29 -1.99 8.79
C ALA A 33 8.59 -0.55 9.27
N ASP A 34 8.68 0.42 8.35
CA ASP A 34 9.08 1.81 8.63
C ASP A 34 7.91 2.78 8.89
N GLY A 35 6.67 2.29 8.83
CA GLY A 35 5.46 3.06 8.99
C GLY A 35 5.15 4.01 7.83
N GLN A 36 5.81 3.84 6.68
CA GLN A 36 5.63 4.67 5.49
C GLN A 36 4.82 3.95 4.40
N LEU A 37 4.29 4.75 3.48
CA LEU A 37 3.62 4.24 2.29
C LEU A 37 4.64 3.69 1.29
N HIS A 38 4.59 2.38 1.06
CA HIS A 38 5.35 1.69 0.02
C HIS A 38 4.43 1.30 -1.13
N ARG A 39 4.88 1.53 -2.37
CA ARG A 39 4.14 1.16 -3.58
C ARG A 39 4.72 -0.13 -4.12
N ILE A 40 3.85 -1.12 -4.33
CA ILE A 40 4.27 -2.45 -4.74
C ILE A 40 3.81 -2.77 -6.15
N LYS A 41 4.67 -3.52 -6.83
CA LYS A 41 4.29 -4.27 -8.02
C LYS A 41 3.74 -5.62 -7.58
N ILE A 42 2.59 -5.98 -8.15
CA ILE A 42 1.91 -7.24 -7.87
C ILE A 42 2.16 -8.15 -9.06
N ASP A 43 2.69 -9.34 -8.79
CA ASP A 43 3.05 -10.29 -9.83
C ASP A 43 1.81 -10.97 -10.44
N GLY A 44 1.93 -11.43 -11.69
CA GLY A 44 0.81 -12.00 -12.45
C GLY A 44 -0.15 -10.98 -13.09
N VAL A 45 0.06 -9.69 -12.85
CA VAL A 45 -0.80 -8.61 -13.36
C VAL A 45 -0.25 -8.00 -14.66
N LYS A 46 -0.89 -8.25 -15.81
CA LYS A 46 -0.52 -7.65 -17.12
C LYS A 46 -0.50 -6.11 -17.03
N ASN A 47 0.61 -5.49 -17.43
CA ASN A 47 0.92 -4.05 -17.31
C ASN A 47 1.13 -3.54 -15.87
N GLY A 48 1.82 -4.30 -15.02
CA GLY A 48 2.11 -4.03 -13.61
C GLY A 48 2.95 -2.76 -13.32
N LYS A 49 2.42 -1.58 -13.63
CA LYS A 49 2.82 -0.33 -12.98
C LYS A 49 2.07 -0.26 -11.65
N THR A 50 2.81 -0.31 -10.53
CA THR A 50 2.37 -0.10 -9.13
C THR A 50 0.86 -0.20 -8.89
N SER A 51 0.36 -1.43 -8.78
CA SER A 51 -1.08 -1.73 -8.71
C SER A 51 -1.63 -1.74 -7.28
N GLY A 52 -0.76 -1.57 -6.29
CA GLY A 52 -1.10 -1.56 -4.87
C GLY A 52 -0.04 -0.85 -4.02
N GLY A 53 -0.25 -0.91 -2.72
CA GLY A 53 0.69 -0.40 -1.73
C GLY A 53 0.42 -0.99 -0.36
N TYR A 54 1.34 -0.73 0.56
CA TYR A 54 1.21 -1.11 1.96
C TYR A 54 1.81 -0.04 2.87
N VAL A 55 1.43 -0.10 4.14
CA VAL A 55 2.08 0.57 5.26
C VAL A 55 2.25 -0.47 6.36
N LEU A 56 3.47 -0.61 6.90
CA LEU A 56 3.76 -1.54 7.98
C LEU A 56 4.50 -0.79 9.09
N PHE A 57 3.94 -0.79 10.29
CA PHE A 57 4.56 -0.26 11.51
C PHE A 57 5.21 -1.43 12.26
N GLY A 58 6.52 -1.34 12.54
CA GLY A 58 7.26 -2.36 13.32
C GLY A 58 7.32 -2.06 14.82
N ASP A 59 7.03 -0.82 15.22
CA ASP A 59 7.29 -0.29 16.55
C ASP A 59 6.17 -0.62 17.56
N GLY A 60 6.55 -1.33 18.62
CA GLY A 60 5.71 -1.67 19.78
C GLY A 60 4.73 -2.82 19.50
N ASN A 61 3.68 -2.55 18.72
CA ASN A 61 2.71 -3.57 18.28
C ASN A 61 2.63 -3.57 16.76
N PRO A 62 3.26 -4.55 16.09
CA PRO A 62 3.36 -4.53 14.64
C PRO A 62 1.98 -4.59 13.99
N ALA A 63 1.74 -3.63 13.11
CA ALA A 63 0.44 -3.37 12.52
C ALA A 63 0.61 -2.76 11.14
N GLY A 64 -0.31 -3.03 10.24
CA GLY A 64 -0.21 -2.49 8.89
C GLY A 64 -1.51 -2.58 8.12
N CYS A 65 -1.46 -2.09 6.90
CA CYS A 65 -2.52 -2.28 5.93
C CYS A 65 -1.92 -2.43 4.54
N PHE A 66 -2.60 -3.18 3.69
CA PHE A 66 -2.22 -3.37 2.30
C PHE A 66 -3.44 -3.29 1.42
N TRP A 67 -3.24 -2.84 0.19
CA TRP A 67 -4.31 -2.73 -0.79
C TRP A 67 -3.82 -2.94 -2.21
N SER A 68 -4.73 -3.40 -3.05
CA SER A 68 -4.56 -3.51 -4.49
C SER A 68 -5.79 -2.93 -5.17
N PHE A 69 -5.61 -1.88 -5.96
CA PHE A 69 -6.73 -1.29 -6.72
C PHE A 69 -7.18 -2.22 -7.85
N LYS A 70 -6.26 -3.02 -8.40
CA LYS A 70 -6.54 -3.91 -9.52
C LYS A 70 -7.27 -5.18 -9.11
N LEU A 71 -6.99 -5.67 -7.90
CA LEU A 71 -7.65 -6.84 -7.33
C LEU A 71 -8.83 -6.47 -6.41
N GLY A 72 -9.02 -5.18 -6.12
CA GLY A 72 -10.08 -4.71 -5.21
C GLY A 72 -9.82 -5.04 -3.73
N ILE A 73 -8.58 -5.32 -3.36
CA ILE A 73 -8.18 -5.73 -2.01
C ILE A 73 -7.89 -4.48 -1.16
N ASN A 74 -8.37 -4.47 0.08
CA ASN A 74 -8.03 -3.48 1.09
C ASN A 74 -8.19 -4.10 2.48
N GLU A 75 -7.08 -4.50 3.08
CA GLU A 75 -7.09 -5.23 4.35
C GLU A 75 -6.13 -4.61 5.36
N THR A 76 -6.47 -4.80 6.63
CA THR A 76 -5.64 -4.43 7.77
C THR A 76 -5.03 -5.69 8.38
N TRP A 77 -3.80 -5.55 8.85
CA TRP A 77 -3.03 -6.64 9.46
C TRP A 77 -2.46 -6.20 10.82
N THR A 78 -2.34 -7.16 11.72
CA THR A 78 -1.72 -6.99 13.04
C THR A 78 -1.09 -8.30 13.46
N LEU A 79 0.10 -8.23 14.07
CA LEU A 79 0.80 -9.40 14.58
C LEU A 79 0.08 -10.03 15.78
N LYS A 80 -0.44 -9.19 16.69
CA LYS A 80 -1.29 -9.65 17.80
C LYS A 80 -2.74 -9.78 17.34
N TYR A 81 -3.45 -10.76 17.91
CA TYR A 81 -4.90 -10.81 17.77
C TYR A 81 -5.52 -9.54 18.35
N ILE A 82 -6.40 -8.86 17.59
CA ILE A 82 -7.07 -7.62 18.02
C ILE A 82 -7.77 -7.80 19.39
N LYS A 83 -8.19 -9.03 19.72
CA LYS A 83 -8.82 -9.39 20.99
C LYS A 83 -7.89 -9.29 22.20
N GLU A 84 -6.58 -9.38 22.00
CA GLU A 84 -5.56 -9.33 23.05
C GLU A 84 -5.00 -7.91 23.26
N LEU A 85 -5.35 -6.97 22.39
CA LEU A 85 -4.95 -5.57 22.55
C LEU A 85 -5.72 -4.91 23.70
N SER A 86 -4.98 -4.29 24.62
CA SER A 86 -5.55 -3.43 25.65
C SER A 86 -6.31 -2.24 25.02
N PRO A 87 -7.24 -1.59 25.74
CA PRO A 87 -7.95 -0.42 25.23
C PRO A 87 -7.02 0.72 24.76
N GLN A 88 -5.87 0.87 25.42
CA GLN A 88 -4.85 1.86 25.07
C GLN A 88 -4.14 1.49 23.76
N GLU A 89 -3.67 0.25 23.62
CA GLU A 89 -3.05 -0.25 22.38
C GLU A 89 -4.03 -0.20 21.19
N ARG A 90 -5.33 -0.47 21.41
CA ARG A 90 -6.37 -0.31 20.38
C ARG A 90 -6.52 1.13 19.92
N THR A 91 -6.45 2.08 20.84
CA THR A 91 -6.57 3.50 20.49
C THR A 91 -5.37 3.97 19.67
N GLU A 92 -4.16 3.52 20.03
CA GLU A 92 -2.96 3.77 19.25
C GLU A 92 -3.01 3.12 17.87
N PHE A 93 -3.47 1.87 17.80
CA PHE A 93 -3.69 1.16 16.54
C PHE A 93 -4.65 1.94 15.61
N THR A 94 -5.82 2.35 16.11
CA THR A 94 -6.78 3.13 15.33
C THR A 94 -6.18 4.45 14.85
N LYS A 95 -5.44 5.17 15.71
CA LYS A 95 -4.75 6.41 15.31
C LYS A 95 -3.72 6.17 14.21
N ARG A 96 -2.93 5.08 14.29
CA ARG A 96 -1.96 4.71 13.26
C ARG A 96 -2.65 4.35 11.94
N MET A 97 -3.72 3.57 11.98
CA MET A 97 -4.51 3.21 10.80
C MET A 97 -5.17 4.43 10.13
N ASP A 98 -5.69 5.38 10.92
CA ASP A 98 -6.22 6.64 10.41
C ASP A 98 -5.15 7.49 9.72
N LYS A 99 -3.92 7.52 10.28
CA LYS A 99 -2.77 8.19 9.65
C LYS A 99 -2.42 7.54 8.31
N ALA A 100 -2.28 6.21 8.29
CA ALA A 100 -1.98 5.45 7.07
C ALA A 100 -3.07 5.66 6.00
N LYS A 101 -4.35 5.67 6.40
CA LYS A 101 -5.48 5.97 5.50
C LYS A 101 -5.38 7.36 4.88
N LYS A 102 -5.06 8.38 5.69
CA LYS A 102 -4.87 9.76 5.18
C LYS A 102 -3.70 9.85 4.19
N GLU A 103 -2.60 9.15 4.45
CA GLU A 103 -1.45 9.12 3.53
C GLU A 103 -1.78 8.41 2.23
N ARG A 104 -2.49 7.29 2.30
CA ARG A 104 -3.03 6.59 1.12
C ARG A 104 -3.92 7.51 0.27
N ASP A 105 -4.88 8.18 0.90
CA ASP A 105 -5.85 9.02 0.19
C ASP A 105 -5.14 10.21 -0.48
N LYS A 106 -4.13 10.80 0.16
CA LYS A 106 -3.26 11.84 -0.44
C LYS A 106 -2.50 11.31 -1.66
N ALA A 107 -1.84 10.16 -1.52
CA ALA A 107 -1.10 9.56 -2.63
C ALA A 107 -2.02 9.18 -3.80
N GLN A 108 -3.24 8.73 -3.50
CA GLN A 108 -4.24 8.42 -4.51
C GLN A 108 -4.74 9.69 -5.21
N ALA A 109 -4.95 10.80 -4.49
CA ALA A 109 -5.36 12.07 -5.07
C ALA A 109 -4.32 12.66 -6.04
N ILE A 110 -3.03 12.53 -5.72
CA ILE A 110 -1.94 12.96 -6.62
C ILE A 110 -1.99 12.19 -7.94
N VAL A 111 -2.10 10.86 -7.87
CA VAL A 111 -2.17 10.00 -9.06
C VAL A 111 -3.41 10.30 -9.90
N HIS A 112 -4.57 10.54 -9.27
CA HIS A 112 -5.79 10.92 -9.99
C HIS A 112 -5.66 12.28 -10.69
N LYS A 113 -4.96 13.23 -10.06
CA LYS A 113 -4.70 14.54 -10.67
C LYS A 113 -3.80 14.40 -11.90
N GLU A 114 -2.72 13.63 -11.80
CA GLU A 114 -1.81 13.36 -12.93
C GLU A 114 -2.54 12.64 -14.08
N ALA A 115 -3.35 11.63 -13.75
CA ALA A 115 -4.15 10.91 -14.74
C ALA A 115 -5.17 11.81 -15.44
N ARG A 116 -5.79 12.77 -14.73
CA ARG A 116 -6.70 13.76 -15.32
C ARG A 116 -5.97 14.64 -16.33
N VAL A 117 -4.80 15.19 -15.96
CA VAL A 117 -4.01 16.05 -16.83
C VAL A 117 -3.58 15.30 -18.09
N GLU A 118 -3.14 14.05 -17.96
CA GLU A 118 -2.75 13.25 -19.12
C GLU A 118 -3.95 12.89 -20.01
N ALA A 119 -5.10 12.56 -19.42
CA ALA A 119 -6.33 12.32 -20.18
C ALA A 119 -6.78 13.57 -20.94
N GLU A 120 -6.73 14.76 -20.32
CA GLU A 120 -7.00 16.04 -20.95
C GLU A 120 -6.02 16.33 -22.10
N ARG A 121 -4.73 15.99 -21.93
CA ARG A 121 -3.71 16.13 -22.97
C ARG A 121 -3.98 15.22 -24.16
N ILE A 122 -4.29 13.94 -23.92
CA ILE A 122 -4.61 12.96 -24.97
C ILE A 122 -5.87 13.40 -25.72
N TRP A 123 -6.93 13.76 -24.98
CA TRP A 123 -8.18 14.24 -25.56
C TRP A 123 -7.94 15.50 -26.41
N SER A 124 -7.23 16.50 -25.89
CA SER A 124 -6.92 17.72 -26.65
C SER A 124 -6.05 17.46 -27.88
N ASN A 125 -5.16 16.46 -27.84
CA ASN A 125 -4.27 16.14 -28.95
C ASN A 125 -5.00 15.39 -30.08
N ASP A 126 -5.96 14.51 -29.74
CA ASP A 126 -6.81 13.82 -30.73
C ASP A 126 -7.69 14.80 -31.52
N TYR A 127 -8.17 15.88 -30.88
CA TYR A 127 -8.95 16.94 -31.56
C TYR A 127 -8.14 17.78 -32.56
N TYR A 128 -6.79 17.76 -32.50
CA TYR A 128 -5.94 18.47 -33.47
C TYR A 128 -5.49 17.58 -34.64
N THR A 129 -5.52 16.25 -34.50
CA THR A 129 -5.18 15.33 -35.58
C THR A 129 -6.31 15.13 -36.60
N ASP A 130 -7.56 15.47 -36.25
CA ASP A 130 -8.73 15.37 -37.14
C ASP A 130 -8.96 16.63 -38.01
N ILE A 131 -8.15 17.69 -37.85
CA ILE A 131 -8.24 18.93 -38.63
C ILE A 131 -7.29 18.97 -39.85
N ARG A 132 -6.69 17.83 -40.24
CA ARG A 132 -6.00 17.73 -41.54
C ARG A 132 -7.01 17.46 -42.66
N LEU A 133 -7.65 18.55 -43.10
CA LEU A 133 -7.95 18.75 -44.54
C LEU A 133 -6.62 19.10 -45.24
N PRO A 134 -6.36 18.67 -46.49
CA PRO A 134 -7.31 18.50 -47.59
C PRO A 134 -7.66 17.05 -47.97
#